data_AF-A0A2D8EV11-F1
#
_entry.id   AF-A0A2D8EV11-F1
#
_cell.length_a   1.000
_cell.length_b   1.000
_cell.length_c   1.000
_cell.angle_alpha   90.00
_cell.angle_beta   90.00
_cell.angle_gamma   90.00
#
_symmetry.space_group_name_H-M   'P 1'
#
loop_
_entity.id
_entity.type
_entity.pdbx_description
1 polymer ?
#
loop_
_entity_poly.entity_id
_entity_poly.type
_entity_poly.pdbx_seq_one_letter_code
_entity_poly.pdbx_strand_id
1 'polypeptide(L)'
;MSVDYYKLTKEFLVNEGQSPDTNILTYVQALSETIANMRPRSQAEGRRLAMARQQLKEIKKYAKRLQEQINVLEERVNVLEEIKEDLDNAKTNR
;
A
#
# COMPACT_ATOMS: atom_id res chain seq x y z
N MET A 1 1.36 -6.48 33.20
CA MET A 1 1.55 -5.33 32.30
C MET A 1 0.27 -4.51 32.31
N SER A 2 0.31 -3.26 32.80
CA SER A 2 -0.82 -2.33 32.73
C SER A 2 -0.80 -1.65 31.36
N VAL A 3 -1.88 -1.78 30.59
CA VAL A 3 -2.02 -1.07 29.32
C VAL A 3 -2.24 0.41 29.62
N ASP A 4 -1.39 1.26 29.06
CA ASP A 4 -1.51 2.71 29.19
C ASP A 4 -2.52 3.24 28.16
N TYR A 5 -3.76 3.43 28.62
CA TYR A 5 -4.86 3.94 27.82
C TYR A 5 -4.66 5.38 27.36
N TYR A 6 -3.86 6.18 28.08
CA TYR A 6 -3.57 7.57 27.68
C TYR A 6 -2.63 7.59 26.48
N LYS A 7 -1.61 6.73 26.48
CA LYS A 7 -0.73 6.57 25.32
C LYS A 7 -1.49 6.08 24.09
N LEU A 8 -2.35 5.07 24.27
CA LEU A 8 -3.16 4.49 23.19
C LEU A 8 -4.10 5.53 22.55
N THR A 9 -4.79 6.33 23.37
CA THR A 9 -5.71 7.36 22.90
C THR A 9 -4.99 8.55 22.28
N LYS A 10 -3.82 8.92 22.81
CA LYS A 10 -2.97 9.96 22.22
C LYS A 10 -2.43 9.54 20.86
N GLU A 11 -1.95 8.30 20.71
CA GLU A 11 -1.51 7.77 19.41
C GLU A 11 -2.66 7.70 18.41
N PHE A 12 -3.86 7.30 18.85
CA PHE A 12 -5.05 7.30 18.01
C PHE A 12 -5.41 8.72 17.53
N LEU A 13 -5.49 9.71 18.44
CA LEU A 13 -5.83 11.09 18.13
C LEU A 13 -4.77 11.80 17.26
N VAL A 14 -3.49 11.49 17.45
CA VAL A 14 -2.40 12.05 16.63
C VAL A 14 -2.44 11.49 15.20
N ASN A 15 -2.93 10.27 15.03
CA ASN A 15 -3.06 9.62 13.73
C ASN A 15 -4.44 9.80 13.08
N GLU A 16 -5.44 10.34 13.79
CA GLU A 16 -6.72 10.77 13.23
C GLU A 16 -6.52 11.98 12.28
N GLY A 17 -6.30 11.69 11.01
CA GLY A 17 -6.08 12.69 9.96
C GLY A 17 -4.83 12.45 9.12
N GLN A 18 -3.95 11.53 9.54
CA GLN A 18 -3.02 10.93 8.60
C GLN A 18 -3.84 10.07 7.65
N SER A 19 -3.98 10.54 6.41
CA SER A 19 -4.43 9.67 5.33
C SER A 19 -3.49 8.46 5.33
N PRO A 20 -4.01 7.22 5.26
CA PRO A 20 -3.14 6.04 5.21
C PRO A 20 -2.10 6.29 4.12
N ASP A 21 -0.82 6.06 4.45
CA ASP A 21 0.33 6.34 3.58
C ASP A 21 -0.07 6.14 2.14
N THR A 22 -0.03 7.23 1.35
CA THR A 22 -0.66 7.32 0.04
C THR A 22 -0.16 6.21 -0.88
N ASN A 23 -0.83 5.06 -0.82
CA ASN A 23 -0.46 3.85 -1.54
C ASN A 23 -0.93 4.01 -2.99
N ILE A 24 -0.16 3.50 -3.94
CA ILE A 24 -0.55 3.43 -5.35
C ILE A 24 -2.00 2.91 -5.51
N LEU A 25 -2.42 1.97 -4.65
CA LEU A 25 -3.78 1.44 -4.66
C LEU A 25 -4.87 2.48 -4.34
N THR A 26 -4.61 3.46 -3.48
CA THR A 26 -5.58 4.52 -3.16
C THR A 26 -5.76 5.48 -4.34
N TYR A 27 -4.67 5.84 -5.02
CA TYR A 27 -4.72 6.62 -6.27
C TYR A 27 -5.46 5.88 -7.39
N VAL A 28 -5.17 4.59 -7.58
CA VAL A 28 -5.86 3.74 -8.56
C VAL A 28 -7.36 3.65 -8.24
N GLN A 29 -7.71 3.60 -6.96
CA GLN A 29 -9.11 3.59 -6.54
C GLN A 29 -9.82 4.92 -6.82
N ALA A 30 -9.21 6.05 -6.46
CA ALA A 30 -9.75 7.37 -6.78
C ALA A 30 -9.95 7.58 -8.30
N LEU A 31 -9.00 7.12 -9.11
CA LEU A 31 -9.13 7.12 -10.58
C LEU A 31 -10.25 6.19 -11.06
N SER A 32 -10.41 5.02 -10.44
CA SER A 32 -11.51 4.09 -10.73
C SER A 32 -12.87 4.75 -10.52
N GLU A 33 -13.04 5.43 -9.40
CA GLU A 33 -14.28 6.13 -9.02
C GLU A 33 -14.54 7.30 -9.97
N THR A 34 -13.50 8.07 -10.29
CA THR A 34 -13.59 9.18 -11.24
C THR A 34 -14.06 8.70 -12.61
N ILE A 35 -13.44 7.65 -13.16
CA ILE A 35 -13.85 7.08 -14.47
C ILE A 35 -15.23 6.43 -14.37
N ALA A 36 -15.58 5.82 -13.24
CA ALA A 36 -16.90 5.22 -13.04
C ALA A 36 -18.03 6.24 -13.15
N ASN A 37 -17.83 7.44 -12.61
CA ASN A 37 -18.82 8.52 -12.57
C ASN A 37 -18.94 9.30 -13.89
N MET A 38 -17.99 9.13 -14.83
CA MET A 38 -18.07 9.79 -16.13
C MET A 38 -19.15 9.18 -17.02
N ARG A 39 -20.03 10.02 -17.57
CA ARG A 39 -21.04 9.65 -18.57
C ARG A 39 -20.59 10.15 -19.95
N PRO A 40 -20.38 9.25 -20.93
CA PRO A 40 -19.99 9.65 -22.28
C PRO A 40 -21.14 10.38 -22.97
N ARG A 41 -20.83 11.47 -23.68
CA ARG A 41 -21.79 12.25 -24.48
C ARG A 41 -21.80 11.83 -25.95
N SER A 42 -20.79 11.07 -26.38
CA SER A 42 -20.68 10.54 -27.75
C SER A 42 -20.21 9.08 -27.79
N GLN A 43 -20.45 8.41 -28.92
CA GLN A 43 -19.93 7.06 -29.19
C GLN A 43 -18.39 6.99 -29.11
N ALA A 44 -17.70 8.03 -29.61
CA ALA A 44 -16.24 8.10 -29.55
C ALA A 44 -15.72 8.20 -28.11
N GLU A 45 -16.37 9.02 -27.28
CA GLU A 45 -16.05 9.09 -25.84
C GLU A 45 -16.33 7.78 -25.13
N GLY A 46 -17.45 7.10 -25.45
CA GLY A 46 -17.77 5.80 -24.88
C GLY A 46 -16.67 4.76 -25.12
N ARG A 47 -16.11 4.73 -26.35
CA ARG A 47 -14.97 3.86 -26.68
C ARG A 47 -13.71 4.22 -25.90
N ARG A 48 -13.39 5.51 -25.76
CA ARG A 48 -12.24 5.98 -24.95
C ARG A 48 -12.41 5.60 -23.48
N LEU A 49 -13.61 5.74 -22.94
CA LEU A 49 -13.91 5.40 -21.55
C LEU A 49 -13.81 3.90 -21.29
N ALA A 50 -14.25 3.07 -22.24
CA ALA A 50 -14.07 1.62 -22.18
C ALA A 50 -12.59 1.22 -22.19
N MET A 51 -11.78 1.85 -23.06
CA MET A 51 -10.33 1.65 -23.06
C MET A 51 -9.69 2.06 -21.72
N ALA A 52 -10.07 3.22 -21.18
CA ALA A 52 -9.55 3.72 -19.91
C ALA A 52 -9.91 2.77 -18.73
N ARG A 53 -11.13 2.22 -18.70
CA ARG A 53 -11.52 1.20 -17.71
C ARG A 53 -10.65 -0.06 -17.81
N GLN A 54 -10.36 -0.52 -19.02
CA GLN A 54 -9.51 -1.68 -19.24
C GLN A 54 -8.07 -1.41 -18.80
N GLN A 55 -7.51 -0.24 -19.13
CA GLN A 55 -6.18 0.17 -18.68
C GLN A 55 -6.10 0.23 -17.15
N LEU A 56 -7.11 0.82 -16.50
CA LEU A 56 -7.16 0.91 -15.05
C LEU A 56 -7.23 -0.46 -14.37
N LYS A 57 -7.94 -1.42 -14.98
CA LYS A 57 -7.97 -2.82 -14.51
C LYS A 57 -6.58 -3.45 -14.53
N GLU A 58 -5.81 -3.25 -15.60
CA GLU A 58 -4.45 -3.75 -15.70
C GLU A 58 -3.51 -3.06 -14.71
N ILE A 59 -3.61 -1.73 -14.56
CA ILE A 59 -2.82 -0.98 -13.56
C ILE A 59 -3.09 -1.51 -12.16
N LYS A 60 -4.35 -1.76 -11.79
CA LYS A 60 -4.70 -2.35 -10.48
C LYS A 60 -4.07 -3.71 -10.28
N LYS A 61 -3.99 -4.54 -11.32
CA LYS A 61 -3.35 -5.86 -11.27
C LYS A 61 -1.84 -5.74 -11.08
N TYR A 62 -1.18 -4.83 -11.78
CA TYR A 62 0.26 -4.59 -11.62
C TYR A 62 0.59 -4.00 -10.24
N ALA A 63 -0.21 -3.05 -9.75
CA ALA A 63 -0.04 -2.48 -8.41
C ALA A 63 -0.10 -3.55 -7.31
N LYS A 64 -1.05 -4.50 -7.40
CA LYS A 64 -1.13 -5.63 -6.46
C LYS A 64 0.13 -6.50 -6.49
N ARG A 65 0.61 -6.85 -7.69
CA ARG A 65 1.85 -7.65 -7.83
C ARG A 65 3.07 -6.94 -7.28
N LEU A 66 3.17 -5.63 -7.48
CA LEU A 66 4.26 -4.83 -6.91
C LEU A 66 4.19 -4.81 -5.38
N GLN A 67 2.99 -4.64 -4.81
CA GLN A 67 2.82 -4.72 -3.36
C GLN A 67 3.22 -6.08 -2.81
N GLU A 68 2.82 -7.17 -3.47
CA GLU A 68 3.23 -8.54 -3.09
C GLU A 68 4.77 -8.69 -3.13
N GLN A 69 5.43 -8.15 -4.17
CA GLN A 69 6.88 -8.18 -4.29
C GLN A 69 7.57 -7.37 -3.19
N ILE A 70 7.03 -6.18 -2.86
CA ILE A 70 7.53 -5.35 -1.75
C ILE A 70 7.44 -6.13 -0.44
N ASN A 71 6.30 -6.72 -0.13
CA ASN A 71 6.12 -7.50 1.10
C ASN A 71 7.13 -8.65 1.20
N VAL A 72 7.34 -9.39 0.10
CA VAL A 72 8.34 -10.48 0.05
C VAL A 72 9.76 -9.95 0.24
N LEU A 73 10.08 -8.76 -0.28
CA LEU A 73 11.39 -8.15 -0.11
C LEU A 73 11.60 -7.67 1.33
N GLU A 74 10.59 -7.06 1.94
CA GLU A 74 10.61 -6.66 3.35
C GLU A 74 10.81 -7.86 4.27
N GLU A 75 10.07 -8.96 4.04
CA GLU A 75 10.26 -10.22 4.76
C GLU A 75 11.69 -10.75 4.63
N ARG A 76 12.26 -10.73 3.42
CA ARG A 76 13.65 -11.18 3.19
C ARG A 76 14.67 -10.30 3.90
N VAL A 77 14.46 -8.99 3.91
CA VAL A 77 15.33 -8.04 4.62
C VAL A 77 15.29 -8.32 6.12
N ASN A 78 14.11 -8.49 6.70
CA ASN A 78 13.97 -8.79 8.13
C ASN A 78 14.72 -10.08 8.51
N VAL A 79 14.57 -11.16 7.73
CA VAL A 79 15.31 -12.41 7.97
C VAL A 79 16.83 -12.20 7.89
N LEU A 80 17.31 -11.39 6.94
CA LEU A 80 18.74 -11.09 6.82
C LEU A 80 19.25 -10.26 8.01
N GLU A 81 18.45 -9.33 8.51
CA GLU A 81 18.77 -8.53 9.69
C GLU A 81 18.83 -9.40 10.94
N GLU A 82 17.86 -10.30 11.15
CA GLU A 82 17.86 -11.29 12.24
C GLU A 82 19.12 -12.16 12.22
N ILE A 83 19.48 -12.72 11.06
CA ILE A 83 20.70 -13.54 10.91
C ILE A 83 21.96 -12.73 11.25
N LYS A 84 22.00 -11.45 10.85
CA LYS A 84 23.14 -10.58 11.13
C LYS A 84 23.27 -10.30 12.63
N GLU A 85 22.16 -10.01 13.31
CA GLU A 85 22.14 -9.81 14.76
C GLU A 85 22.63 -11.06 15.50
N ASP A 86 22.16 -12.26 15.11
CA ASP A 86 22.62 -13.53 15.68
C ASP A 86 24.14 -13.72 15.54
N LEU A 87 24.68 -13.40 14.35
CA LEU A 87 26.11 -13.49 14.09
C LEU A 87 26.94 -12.49 14.91
N ASP A 88 26.45 -11.27 15.08
CA ASP A 88 27.13 -10.25 15.87
C ASP A 88 27.07 -10.57 17.37
N ASN A 89 25.96 -11.13 17.86
CA ASN A 89 25.83 -11.65 19.22
C ASN A 89 26.78 -12.84 19.48
N ALA A 90 26.97 -13.72 18.51
CA ALA A 90 27.90 -14.85 18.61
C ALA A 90 29.38 -14.43 18.64
N LYS A 91 29.74 -13.33 17.96
CA LYS A 91 31.10 -12.77 18.00
C LYS A 91 31.40 -12.05 19.31
N THR A 92 30.41 -11.43 19.93
CA THR A 92 30.56 -10.67 21.18
C THR A 92 30.71 -11.60 22.41
N ASN A 93 30.24 -12.84 22.32
CA ASN A 93 30.35 -13.87 23.36
C ASN A 93 31.62 -14.76 23.26
N ARG A 94 32.60 -14.39 22.41
CA ARG A 94 33.92 -15.05 22.30
C ARG A 94 35.02 -14.09 22.74
#